data_AF-A0A7S0IS04-F1
#
_entry.id   AF-A0A7S0IS04-F1
#
_cell.length_a   1.000
_cell.length_b   1.000
_cell.length_c   1.000
_cell.angle_alpha   90.00
_cell.angle_beta   90.00
_cell.angle_gamma   90.00
#
_symmetry.space_group_name_H-M   'P 1'
#
loop_
_entity.id
_entity.type
_entity.pdbx_description
1 polymer ?
#
loop_
_entity_poly.entity_id
_entity_poly.type
_entity_poly.pdbx_seq_one_letter_code
_entity_poly.pdbx_strand_id
1 'polypeptide(L)'
;CLWPGDEGVTSAEGRSAWSAHQAIAPQCCAAERPAEKDGCRRRAVAGDRLVAQGETNADCLFGASSHRQSFVKPITYGETAATCGHLGLALCEQPCTDMGCYYNRHPVYSAVPCPLGRPPILPSPPPPPPFPAIPP
;
A
#
# COMPACT_ATOMS: atom_id res chain seq x y z
N CYS A 1 -4.56 -4.49 -7.35
CA CYS A 1 -5.60 -5.50 -7.09
C CYS A 1 -4.93 -6.82 -6.72
N LEU A 2 -5.48 -7.50 -5.72
CA LEU A 2 -5.06 -8.83 -5.29
C LEU A 2 -6.24 -9.78 -5.52
N TRP A 3 -6.00 -10.88 -6.21
CA TRP A 3 -7.01 -11.91 -6.50
C TRP A 3 -6.74 -13.16 -5.65
N PRO A 4 -7.69 -14.12 -5.59
CA PRO A 4 -7.41 -15.42 -5.00
C PRO A 4 -6.09 -16.01 -5.53
N GLY A 5 -5.19 -16.41 -4.62
CA GLY A 5 -3.81 -16.81 -4.93
C GLY A 5 -2.74 -15.72 -4.72
N ASP A 6 -3.11 -14.46 -4.48
CA ASP A 6 -2.20 -13.36 -4.14
C ASP A 6 -2.08 -13.11 -2.62
N GLU A 7 -2.54 -14.03 -1.76
CA GLU A 7 -2.60 -13.84 -0.31
C GLU A 7 -1.22 -13.62 0.33
N GLY A 8 -0.17 -14.21 -0.26
CA GLY A 8 1.22 -14.07 0.20
C GLY A 8 1.94 -12.81 -0.28
N VAL A 9 1.28 -11.91 -1.02
CA VAL A 9 1.92 -10.70 -1.55
C VAL A 9 2.19 -9.72 -0.41
N THR A 10 3.47 -9.35 -0.22
CA THR A 10 3.95 -8.37 0.78
C THR A 10 4.70 -7.18 0.18
N SER A 11 4.91 -7.18 -1.15
CA SER A 11 5.59 -6.13 -1.91
C SER A 11 4.87 -5.90 -3.25
N ALA A 12 4.97 -4.69 -3.78
CA ALA A 12 4.38 -4.30 -5.06
C ALA A 12 5.35 -4.45 -6.25
N GLU A 13 6.46 -5.16 -6.06
CA GLU A 13 7.45 -5.39 -7.11
C GLU A 13 6.80 -6.05 -8.34
N GLY A 14 7.00 -5.45 -9.52
CA GLY A 14 6.35 -5.87 -10.76
C GLY A 14 4.84 -5.58 -10.83
N ARG A 15 4.26 -4.89 -9.84
CA ARG A 15 2.82 -4.58 -9.73
C ARG A 15 2.53 -3.07 -9.65
N SER A 16 3.53 -2.24 -9.32
CA SER A 16 3.42 -0.78 -9.31
C SER A 16 4.59 -0.12 -10.01
N ALA A 17 4.31 0.56 -11.13
CA ALA A 17 5.31 1.32 -11.88
C ALA A 17 5.53 2.75 -11.33
N TRP A 18 4.62 3.27 -10.50
CA TRP A 18 4.65 4.66 -10.03
C TRP A 18 5.21 4.83 -8.62
N SER A 19 5.25 3.75 -7.83
CA SER A 19 5.69 3.83 -6.43
C SER A 19 7.21 3.95 -6.36
N ALA A 20 7.70 4.95 -5.62
CA ALA A 20 9.14 5.12 -5.39
C ALA A 20 9.71 4.00 -4.51
N HIS A 21 8.86 3.36 -3.71
CA HIS A 21 9.22 2.19 -2.90
C HIS A 21 8.30 1.02 -3.22
N GLN A 22 8.87 -0.19 -3.24
CA GLN A 22 8.14 -1.42 -3.55
C GLN A 22 7.46 -2.04 -2.32
N ALA A 23 7.96 -1.76 -1.10
CA ALA A 23 7.30 -2.20 0.13
C ALA A 23 5.87 -1.64 0.20
N ILE A 24 4.88 -2.49 0.46
CA ILE A 24 3.49 -2.06 0.63
C ILE A 24 3.35 -1.48 2.02
N ALA A 25 2.91 -0.23 2.14
CA ALA A 25 2.68 0.45 3.42
C ALA A 25 1.19 0.48 3.74
N PRO A 26 0.68 -0.49 4.52
CA PRO A 26 -0.75 -0.57 4.76
C PRO A 26 -1.24 0.58 5.62
N GLN A 27 -2.55 0.82 5.55
CA GLN A 27 -3.20 1.87 6.31
C GLN A 27 -4.54 1.37 6.81
N CYS A 28 -4.87 1.73 8.05
CA CYS A 28 -6.17 1.47 8.64
C CYS A 28 -6.99 2.76 8.65
N CYS A 29 -8.31 2.62 8.63
CA CYS A 29 -9.26 3.71 8.74
C CYS A 29 -10.32 3.39 9.81
N ALA A 30 -10.95 4.41 10.36
CA ALA A 30 -12.12 4.24 11.22
C ALA A 30 -13.18 3.43 10.47
N ALA A 31 -13.72 2.39 11.11
CA ALA A 31 -14.68 1.48 10.48
C ALA A 31 -15.95 2.18 9.98
N GLU A 32 -16.37 3.25 10.67
CA GLU A 32 -17.54 4.07 10.31
C GLU A 32 -17.29 4.97 9.10
N ARG A 33 -16.02 5.29 8.80
CA ARG A 33 -15.65 6.31 7.79
C ARG A 33 -14.41 5.87 6.96
N PRO A 34 -14.41 4.67 6.36
CA PRO A 34 -13.25 4.10 5.68
C PRO A 34 -12.88 4.82 4.37
N ALA A 35 -13.84 5.55 3.80
CA ALA A 35 -13.69 6.39 2.60
C ALA A 35 -13.39 7.86 2.90
N GLU A 36 -13.32 8.30 4.17
CA GLU A 36 -13.13 9.71 4.52
C GLU A 36 -11.71 9.98 5.04
N LYS A 37 -11.19 11.18 4.76
CA LYS A 37 -9.80 11.53 5.09
C LYS A 37 -9.61 11.59 6.61
N ASP A 38 -10.61 12.10 7.33
CA ASP A 38 -10.67 12.13 8.79
C ASP A 38 -10.77 10.72 9.43
N GLY A 39 -11.13 9.71 8.62
CA GLY A 39 -11.10 8.31 9.03
C GLY A 39 -9.69 7.73 9.13
N CYS A 40 -8.68 8.35 8.51
CA CYS A 40 -7.35 7.78 8.36
C CYS A 40 -6.56 7.60 9.66
N ARG A 41 -6.19 6.35 9.97
CA ARG A 41 -5.42 5.95 11.15
C ARG A 41 -4.13 5.25 10.73
N ARG A 42 -3.04 6.02 10.52
CA ARG A 42 -1.70 5.48 10.20
C ARG A 42 -0.83 5.20 11.42
N ARG A 43 -1.24 5.68 12.59
CA ARG A 43 -0.48 5.64 13.84
C ARG A 43 -1.19 4.85 14.91
N ALA A 44 -0.43 4.29 15.84
CA ALA A 44 -0.94 3.59 17.01
C ALA A 44 -1.92 4.46 17.80
N VAL A 45 -2.84 3.78 18.48
CA VAL A 45 -3.80 4.39 19.40
C VAL A 45 -3.19 4.31 20.80
N ALA A 46 -3.11 5.43 21.54
CA ALA A 46 -2.69 5.45 22.94
C ALA A 46 -3.94 5.58 23.81
N GLY A 47 -4.39 4.45 24.38
CA GLY A 47 -5.68 4.35 25.06
C GLY A 47 -6.84 4.46 24.06
N ASP A 48 -7.87 5.23 24.38
CA ASP A 48 -9.04 5.48 23.50
C ASP A 48 -8.82 6.61 22.48
N ARG A 49 -7.65 7.26 22.54
CA ARG A 49 -7.31 8.37 21.64
C ARG A 49 -6.25 7.91 20.68
N LEU A 50 -6.45 8.20 19.39
CA LEU A 50 -5.32 8.20 18.46
C LEU A 50 -4.19 9.00 19.10
N VAL A 51 -2.97 8.48 19.03
CA VAL A 51 -1.80 9.34 19.24
C VAL A 51 -2.03 10.50 18.26
N ALA A 52 -2.20 11.71 18.81
CA ALA A 52 -2.38 12.92 18.03
C ALA A 52 -1.35 12.90 16.91
N GLN A 53 -1.71 13.31 15.68
CA GLN A 53 -0.80 13.25 14.53
C GLN A 53 0.56 13.84 14.90
N GLY A 54 1.47 12.96 15.33
CA GLY A 54 2.73 13.35 15.93
C GLY A 54 3.75 13.52 14.82
N GLU A 55 4.70 14.41 15.03
CA GLU A 55 5.80 14.64 14.09
C GLU A 55 6.75 13.44 14.01
N THR A 56 6.76 12.57 15.02
CA THR A 56 7.67 11.43 15.11
C THR A 56 7.12 10.20 14.40
N ASN A 57 7.89 9.65 13.48
CA ASN A 57 7.54 8.45 12.72
C ASN A 57 7.52 7.13 13.54
N ALA A 58 7.84 7.17 14.84
CA ALA A 58 7.91 5.98 15.70
C ALA A 58 6.56 5.26 15.87
N ASP A 59 5.44 6.01 15.81
CA ASP A 59 4.11 5.46 16.11
C ASP A 59 3.40 4.86 14.89
N CYS A 60 4.06 4.72 13.74
CA CYS A 60 3.45 4.20 12.52
C CYS A 60 3.07 2.72 12.66
N LEU A 61 1.81 2.37 12.43
CA LEU A 61 1.24 1.03 12.69
C LEU A 61 2.02 -0.11 12.04
N PHE A 62 2.57 0.13 10.84
CA PHE A 62 3.28 -0.86 10.05
C PHE A 62 4.76 -0.51 9.88
N GLY A 63 5.29 0.38 10.72
CA GLY A 63 6.66 0.90 10.62
C GLY A 63 6.73 2.14 9.73
N ALA A 64 7.77 2.94 9.93
CA ALA A 64 7.95 4.20 9.20
C ALA A 64 8.71 4.02 7.89
N SER A 65 8.51 4.96 6.97
CA SER A 65 9.36 5.09 5.80
C SER A 65 9.99 6.47 5.71
N SER A 66 10.95 6.60 4.81
CA SER A 66 11.69 7.82 4.50
C SER A 66 12.08 7.82 3.02
N HIS A 67 12.60 8.94 2.52
CA HIS A 67 13.12 9.06 1.17
C HIS A 67 14.20 8.03 0.79
N ARG A 68 14.98 7.55 1.75
CA ARG A 68 16.16 6.70 1.50
C ARG A 68 15.94 5.25 1.88
N GLN A 69 15.02 4.99 2.81
CA GLN A 69 14.82 3.68 3.38
C GLN A 69 13.38 3.50 3.87
N SER A 70 12.85 2.32 3.58
CA SER A 70 11.57 1.85 4.09
C SER A 70 11.82 0.89 5.25
N PHE A 71 11.29 1.20 6.44
CA PHE A 71 11.20 0.28 7.57
C PHE A 71 9.79 -0.29 7.72
N VAL A 72 9.00 -0.21 6.67
CA VAL A 72 7.68 -0.83 6.60
C VAL A 72 7.86 -2.35 6.68
N LYS A 73 7.17 -2.97 7.62
CA LYS A 73 7.22 -4.43 7.82
C LYS A 73 6.58 -5.12 6.61
N PRO A 74 7.22 -6.16 6.01
CA PRO A 74 6.56 -7.03 5.04
C PRO A 74 5.33 -7.67 5.70
N ILE A 75 4.16 -7.44 5.13
CA ILE A 75 2.89 -7.87 5.68
C ILE A 75 1.91 -8.11 4.55
N THR A 76 1.08 -9.14 4.68
CA THR A 76 0.08 -9.52 3.68
C THR A 76 -1.21 -8.69 3.82
N TYR A 77 -2.09 -8.82 2.82
CA TYR A 77 -3.44 -8.25 2.90
C TYR A 77 -4.23 -8.80 4.10
N GLY A 78 -4.21 -10.13 4.31
CA GLY A 78 -4.93 -10.78 5.39
C GLY A 78 -4.43 -10.37 6.77
N GLU A 79 -3.11 -10.32 6.96
CA GLU A 79 -2.51 -9.83 8.20
C GLU A 79 -2.79 -8.35 8.45
N THR A 80 -2.81 -7.53 7.39
CA THR A 80 -3.21 -6.12 7.47
C THR A 80 -4.65 -6.00 7.95
N ALA A 81 -5.57 -6.73 7.32
CA ALA A 81 -6.98 -6.75 7.70
C ALA A 81 -7.16 -7.14 9.16
N ALA A 82 -6.48 -8.21 9.59
CA ALA A 82 -6.51 -8.68 10.97
C ALA A 82 -5.92 -7.65 11.95
N THR A 83 -4.83 -6.97 11.56
CA THR A 83 -4.21 -5.90 12.37
C THR A 83 -5.16 -4.72 12.55
N CYS A 84 -5.78 -4.24 11.48
CA CYS A 84 -6.77 -3.17 11.58
C CYS A 84 -7.96 -3.63 12.45
N GLY A 85 -8.46 -4.85 12.25
CA GLY A 85 -9.58 -5.40 13.02
C GLY A 85 -9.30 -5.51 14.52
N HIS A 86 -8.09 -5.96 14.91
CA HIS A 86 -7.68 -6.01 16.33
C HIS A 86 -7.66 -4.62 17.00
N LEU A 87 -7.49 -3.57 16.21
CA LEU A 87 -7.50 -2.18 16.68
C LEU A 87 -8.89 -1.53 16.61
N GLY A 88 -9.94 -2.27 16.24
CA GLY A 88 -11.28 -1.72 16.01
C GLY A 88 -11.37 -0.84 14.76
N LEU A 89 -10.47 -1.04 13.81
CA LEU A 89 -10.36 -0.31 12.55
C LEU A 89 -10.67 -1.22 11.36
N ALA A 90 -10.88 -0.60 10.19
CA ALA A 90 -11.06 -1.29 8.92
C ALA A 90 -9.91 -0.95 7.95
N LEU A 91 -9.82 -1.70 6.84
CA LEU A 91 -9.04 -1.24 5.69
C LEU A 91 -9.67 0.02 5.09
N CYS A 92 -8.83 0.93 4.63
CA CYS A 92 -9.29 2.14 3.97
C CYS A 92 -9.80 1.87 2.56
N GLU A 93 -10.80 2.64 2.12
CA GLU A 93 -11.31 2.65 0.75
C GLU A 93 -10.66 3.73 -0.12
N GLN A 94 -9.76 4.52 0.46
CA GLN A 94 -9.01 5.57 -0.23
C GLN A 94 -7.58 5.69 0.32
N PRO A 95 -6.63 6.24 -0.44
CA PRO A 95 -5.30 6.56 0.11
C PRO A 95 -5.40 7.66 1.17
N CYS A 96 -4.71 7.47 2.29
CA CYS A 96 -4.65 8.44 3.39
C CYS A 96 -3.63 9.55 3.14
N THR A 97 -3.76 10.25 2.01
CA THR A 97 -2.76 11.18 1.50
C THR A 97 -2.39 12.26 2.54
N ASP A 98 -1.08 12.45 2.72
CA ASP A 98 -0.46 13.46 3.59
C ASP A 98 -0.70 13.28 5.10
N MET A 99 -1.04 12.07 5.54
CA MET A 99 -1.24 11.76 6.96
C MET A 99 0.02 11.24 7.68
N GLY A 100 1.22 11.58 7.18
CA GLY A 100 2.50 11.18 7.79
C GLY A 100 2.93 9.74 7.45
N CYS A 101 3.92 9.23 8.21
CA CYS A 101 4.59 7.93 8.04
C CYS A 101 5.30 7.70 6.70
N TYR A 102 5.27 8.70 5.82
CA TYR A 102 5.87 8.67 4.49
C TYR A 102 5.24 7.67 3.52
N TYR A 103 4.01 7.21 3.79
CA TYR A 103 3.33 6.18 3.00
C TYR A 103 2.84 6.65 1.63
N ASN A 104 2.78 7.96 1.38
CA ASN A 104 2.33 8.50 0.08
C ASN A 104 3.19 8.04 -1.11
N ARG A 105 4.42 7.56 -0.85
CA ARG A 105 5.34 7.02 -1.87
C ARG A 105 5.31 5.50 -1.98
N HIS A 106 4.41 4.87 -1.24
CA HIS A 106 4.24 3.44 -1.19
C HIS A 106 2.87 3.06 -1.75
N PRO A 107 2.77 1.87 -2.35
CA PRO A 107 1.48 1.23 -2.55
C PRO A 107 0.87 0.87 -1.20
N VAL A 108 -0.46 0.84 -1.14
CA VAL A 108 -1.22 0.50 0.06
C VAL A 108 -2.23 -0.59 -0.25
N TYR A 109 -2.57 -1.43 0.72
CA TYR A 109 -3.77 -2.26 0.63
C TYR A 109 -5.02 -1.39 0.84
N SER A 110 -6.09 -1.71 0.12
CA SER A 110 -7.38 -1.04 0.25
C SER A 110 -8.53 -2.04 0.31
N ALA A 111 -9.65 -1.61 0.88
CA ALA A 111 -10.92 -2.33 0.85
C ALA A 111 -11.67 -2.15 -0.48
N VAL A 112 -11.14 -1.36 -1.41
CA VAL A 112 -11.76 -1.14 -2.72
C VAL A 112 -11.85 -2.47 -3.47
N PRO A 113 -13.05 -2.89 -3.90
CA PRO A 113 -13.21 -4.16 -4.59
C PRO A 113 -12.42 -4.17 -5.90
N CYS A 114 -11.82 -5.31 -6.21
CA CYS A 114 -11.20 -5.51 -7.50
C CYS A 114 -12.28 -5.58 -8.60
N PRO A 115 -12.00 -5.12 -9.83
CA PRO A 115 -12.88 -5.37 -10.95
C PRO A 115 -13.08 -6.88 -11.17
N LEU A 116 -14.24 -7.23 -11.74
CA LEU A 116 -14.61 -8.62 -11.99
C LEU A 116 -13.64 -9.23 -13.02
N GLY A 117 -12.72 -10.05 -12.52
CA GLY A 117 -11.70 -10.73 -13.32
C GLY A 117 -10.33 -10.07 -13.28
N ARG A 118 -9.29 -10.91 -13.25
CA ARG A 118 -7.92 -10.46 -13.46
C ARG A 118 -7.75 -10.13 -14.95
N PRO A 119 -7.23 -8.96 -15.32
CA PRO A 119 -6.92 -8.68 -16.73
C PRO A 119 -5.96 -9.76 -17.25
N PRO A 120 -6.15 -10.27 -18.48
CA PRO A 120 -5.25 -11.25 -19.06
C PRO A 120 -3.83 -10.68 -19.09
N ILE A 121 -2.85 -11.50 -18.74
CA ILE A 121 -1.44 -11.16 -18.90
C ILE A 121 -1.23 -10.99 -20.40
N LEU A 122 -1.05 -9.76 -20.89
CA LEU A 122 -0.67 -9.57 -22.29
C LEU A 122 0.67 -10.27 -22.52
N PRO A 123 0.80 -11.12 -23.56
CA PRO A 123 2.11 -11.64 -23.92
C PRO A 123 3.05 -10.46 -24.21
N SER A 124 4.29 -10.53 -23.73
CA SER A 124 5.29 -9.50 -24.01
C SER A 124 5.38 -9.28 -25.53
N PRO A 125 5.50 -8.03 -26.01
CA PRO A 125 5.70 -7.79 -27.43
C PRO A 125 6.97 -8.51 -27.90
N PRO A 126 6.98 -9.04 -29.13
CA PRO A 126 8.19 -9.64 -29.71
C PRO A 126 9.33 -8.60 -29.74
N PRO A 127 10.59 -9.03 -29.65
CA PRO A 127 11.73 -8.11 -29.74
C PRO A 127 11.68 -7.32 -31.05
N PRO A 128 12.13 -6.04 -31.05
CA PRO A 128 12.18 -5.25 -32.27
C PRO A 128 13.09 -5.92 -33.31
N PRO A 129 12.80 -5.78 -34.62
CA PRO A 129 13.68 -6.28 -35.65
C PRO A 129 15.07 -5.62 -35.55
N PRO A 130 16.16 -6.32 -35.90
CA PRO A 130 17.49 -5.72 -35.94
C PRO A 130 17.47 -4.52 -36.90
N PHE A 131 17.92 -3.37 -36.42
CA PHE A 131 18.06 -2.17 -37.24
C PHE A 131 18.97 -2.49 -38.45
N PRO A 132 18.60 -2.09 -39.68
CA PRO A 132 19.51 -2.20 -40.80
C PRO A 132 20.74 -1.33 -40.53
N ALA A 133 21.92 -1.93 -40.66
CA ALA A 133 23.19 -1.20 -40.58
C ALA A 133 23.19 -0.09 -41.63
N ILE A 134 23.38 1.15 -41.18
CA ILE A 134 23.61 2.30 -42.07
C ILE A 134 24.95 2.06 -42.76
N PRO A 135 25.00 1.94 -44.11
CA PRO A 135 26.27 1.84 -44.84
C PRO A 135 27.03 3.18 -44.82
N PRO A 136 28.37 3.15 -44.94
CA PRO A 136 29.25 4.32 -44.84
C PRO A 136 29.10 5.33 -45.99
#